data_AF-A0AA38PJC5-F1
#
_entry.id   AF-A0AA38PJC5-F1
#
_cell.length_a   1.000
_cell.length_b   1.000
_cell.length_c   1.000
_cell.angle_alpha   90.00
_cell.angle_beta   90.00
_cell.angle_gamma   90.00
#
_symmetry.space_group_name_H-M   'P 1'
#
loop_
_entity.id
_entity.type
_entity.pdbx_description
1 polymer ?
#
loop_
_entity_poly.entity_id
_entity_poly.type
_entity_poly.pdbx_seq_one_letter_code
_entity_poly.pdbx_strand_id
1 'polypeptide(L)'
;HQQLAFEMLQCAAIGPMGVDNVFFRAFCKGFRMQCHEQTIDLYSIVRSFCGGAEEFVQSAETSIIKSFDDLNLRMHVNLGGVSTQKLTEAFADSGPSFEGRTFEEIFREFLETTGTPCPQLLESIKERFSSKVDLDDIASPTFRMKLLCWSVTGAPRIMHEGEPLRVQLVEDDDSFYIPAGMQADRRHQYISLGTCSFKTCTRSLRIPASYLIKLLHTSYDPLSELSSAKVAVHHWLLVQMLDAVESYTMA
;
A
#
# COMPACT_ATOMS: atom_id res chain seq x y z
N HIS A 1 25.98 30.95 13.01
CA HIS A 1 24.91 30.91 11.98
C HIS A 1 24.55 29.48 11.58
N GLN A 2 25.49 28.70 11.07
CA GLN A 2 25.31 27.31 10.65
C GLN A 2 24.78 26.36 11.74
N GLN A 3 25.39 26.41 12.92
CA GLN A 3 25.00 25.61 14.08
C GLN A 3 23.60 25.97 14.62
N LEU A 4 23.25 27.26 14.57
CA LEU A 4 21.94 27.77 14.98
C LEU A 4 20.82 27.31 14.03
N ALA A 5 21.07 27.27 12.72
CA ALA A 5 20.09 26.79 11.74
C ALA A 5 19.80 25.29 11.91
N PHE A 6 20.83 24.50 12.23
CA PHE A 6 20.67 23.08 12.56
C PHE A 6 19.86 22.88 13.84
N GLU A 7 20.17 23.64 14.90
CA GLU A 7 19.43 23.60 16.17
C GLU A 7 17.96 24.02 16.00
N MET A 8 17.68 25.02 15.16
CA MET A 8 16.31 25.44 14.86
C MET A 8 15.52 24.37 14.09
N LEU A 9 16.12 23.74 13.08
CA LEU A 9 15.48 22.65 12.34
C LEU A 9 15.24 21.42 13.24
N GLN A 10 16.22 21.11 14.08
CA GLN A 10 16.13 20.02 15.06
C GLN A 10 15.00 20.27 16.07
N CYS A 11 14.91 21.47 16.63
CA CYS A 11 13.84 21.85 17.55
C CYS A 11 12.47 21.87 16.86
N ALA A 12 12.39 22.29 15.60
CA ALA A 12 11.14 22.30 14.84
C ALA A 12 10.66 20.89 14.48
N ALA A 13 11.56 19.97 14.12
CA ALA A 13 11.21 18.61 13.70
C ALA A 13 10.99 17.65 14.88
N ILE A 14 11.56 17.92 16.06
CA ILE A 14 11.69 16.92 17.15
C ILE A 14 11.24 17.48 18.51
N GLY A 15 11.14 18.80 18.63
CA GLY A 15 10.85 19.49 19.88
C GLY A 15 12.10 19.80 20.72
N PRO A 16 11.94 20.60 21.79
CA PRO A 16 13.05 21.13 22.58
C PRO A 16 13.72 20.10 23.51
N MET A 17 13.14 18.90 23.66
CA MET A 17 13.63 17.87 24.58
C MET A 17 14.45 16.80 23.87
N GLY A 18 15.76 17.07 23.73
CA GLY A 18 16.80 16.06 23.90
C GLY A 18 16.95 14.96 22.86
N VAL A 19 18.10 14.99 22.18
CA VAL A 19 18.67 13.99 21.24
C VAL A 19 19.02 12.65 21.94
N ASP A 20 18.41 12.31 23.07
CA ASP A 20 18.85 11.16 23.88
C ASP A 20 18.41 9.81 23.31
N ASN A 21 17.53 9.80 22.31
CA ASN A 21 17.18 8.58 21.58
C ASN A 21 18.38 8.08 20.75
N VAL A 22 18.77 6.81 20.97
CA VAL A 22 19.91 6.16 20.29
C VAL A 22 19.73 6.12 18.77
N PHE A 23 18.52 5.92 18.28
CA PHE A 23 18.22 5.96 16.84
C PHE A 23 18.37 7.36 16.28
N PHE A 24 18.03 8.39 17.05
CA PHE A 24 18.21 9.77 16.62
C PHE A 24 19.69 10.20 16.62
N ARG A 25 20.48 9.74 17.59
CA ARG A 25 21.95 9.88 17.54
C ARG A 25 22.55 9.17 16.34
N ALA A 26 22.07 7.97 16.02
CA ALA A 26 22.50 7.23 14.83
C ALA A 26 22.10 7.96 13.53
N PHE A 27 20.89 8.51 13.46
CA PHE A 27 20.42 9.36 12.36
C PHE A 27 21.31 10.60 12.20
N CYS A 28 21.52 11.39 13.26
CA CYS A 28 22.43 12.54 13.22
C CYS A 28 23.88 12.16 12.87
N LYS A 29 24.35 10.99 13.31
CA LYS A 29 25.68 10.47 12.96
C LYS A 29 25.76 10.11 11.48
N GLY A 30 24.74 9.44 10.94
CA GLY A 30 24.60 9.14 9.51
C GLY A 30 24.54 10.41 8.65
N PHE A 31 23.78 11.42 9.09
CA PHE A 31 23.73 12.74 8.46
C PHE A 31 25.09 13.46 8.47
N ARG A 32 25.96 13.15 9.43
CA ARG A 32 27.31 13.72 9.54
C ARG A 32 28.40 12.87 8.88
N MET A 33 28.05 11.72 8.28
CA MET A 33 29.04 10.91 7.56
C MET A 33 29.45 11.65 6.28
N GLN A 34 30.76 11.78 6.07
CA GLN A 34 31.28 12.25 4.79
C GLN A 34 30.95 11.20 3.74
N CYS A 35 30.08 11.56 2.78
CA CYS A 35 29.95 10.76 1.56
C CYS A 35 31.32 10.75 0.87
N HIS A 36 31.83 9.55 0.58
CA HIS A 36 33.02 9.42 -0.26
C HIS A 36 32.65 10.01 -1.62
N GLU A 37 33.38 11.04 -2.03
CA GLU A 37 33.12 11.96 -3.15
C GLU A 37 32.26 13.18 -2.78
N GLN A 38 32.80 14.36 -3.09
CA GLN A 38 32.45 15.70 -2.57
C GLN A 38 31.09 16.27 -3.02
N THR A 39 30.08 15.45 -3.28
CA THR A 39 28.88 15.88 -4.03
C THR A 39 27.62 16.13 -3.20
N ILE A 40 27.60 15.79 -1.91
CA ILE A 40 26.40 15.96 -1.07
C ILE A 40 26.76 16.77 0.19
N ASP A 41 26.50 18.08 0.14
CA ASP A 41 26.59 18.97 1.30
C ASP A 41 25.27 18.90 2.10
N LEU A 42 25.35 18.75 3.42
CA LEU A 42 24.17 18.76 4.30
C LEU A 42 23.31 20.02 4.09
N TYR A 43 23.92 21.16 3.78
CA TYR A 43 23.19 22.38 3.43
C TYR A 43 22.39 22.25 2.15
N SER A 44 22.89 21.50 1.15
CA SER A 44 22.13 21.24 -0.07
C SER A 44 20.95 20.30 0.20
N ILE A 45 21.09 19.31 1.09
CA ILE A 45 19.96 18.44 1.49
C ILE A 45 18.91 19.23 2.28
N VAL A 46 19.31 19.99 3.31
CA VAL A 46 18.36 20.75 4.13
C VAL A 46 17.67 21.86 3.33
N ARG A 47 18.38 22.47 2.36
CA ARG A 47 17.79 23.43 1.42
C ARG A 47 17.09 22.78 0.22
N SER A 48 17.26 21.48 0.01
CA SER A 48 16.60 20.76 -1.10
C SER A 48 15.12 20.51 -0.84
N PHE A 49 14.68 20.61 0.43
CA PHE A 49 13.26 20.65 0.70
C PHE A 49 12.73 22.02 0.30
N CYS A 50 12.10 22.09 -0.88
CA CYS A 50 11.39 23.27 -1.34
C CYS A 50 10.45 23.74 -0.23
N GLY A 51 10.55 25.02 0.17
CA GLY A 51 9.77 25.58 1.27
C GLY A 51 10.42 25.65 2.65
N GLY A 52 11.55 24.97 2.84
CA GLY A 52 12.27 24.98 4.12
C GLY A 52 11.54 24.25 5.25
N ALA A 53 11.86 24.62 6.50
CA ALA A 53 11.42 23.88 7.69
C ALA A 53 9.90 23.94 7.93
N GLU A 54 9.25 25.07 7.60
CA GLU A 54 7.79 25.23 7.77
C GLU A 54 7.03 24.30 6.82
N GLU A 55 7.41 24.28 5.54
CA GLU A 55 6.79 23.38 4.56
C GLU A 55 7.10 21.91 4.87
N PHE A 56 8.26 21.61 5.46
CA PHE A 56 8.57 20.26 5.95
C PHE A 56 7.64 19.82 7.09
N VAL A 57 7.42 20.67 8.10
CA VAL A 57 6.51 20.34 9.23
C VAL A 57 5.09 20.23 8.71
N GLN A 58 4.63 21.18 7.89
CA GLN A 58 3.32 21.12 7.26
C GLN A 58 3.15 19.86 6.39
N SER A 59 4.17 19.47 5.64
CA SER A 59 4.18 18.22 4.86
C SER A 59 4.06 17.01 5.78
N ALA A 60 4.78 16.97 6.90
CA ALA A 60 4.67 15.87 7.87
C ALA A 60 3.26 15.77 8.48
N GLU A 61 2.65 16.90 8.86
CA GLU A 61 1.29 16.94 9.41
C GLU A 61 0.22 16.55 8.39
N THR A 62 0.37 17.02 7.15
CA THR A 62 -0.58 16.75 6.06
C THR A 62 -0.37 15.39 5.42
N SER A 63 0.74 14.69 5.69
CA SER A 63 1.02 13.34 5.17
C SER A 63 0.23 12.24 5.91
N ILE A 64 -0.48 12.58 6.98
CA ILE A 64 -1.25 11.63 7.78
C ILE A 64 -2.54 11.26 7.06
N ILE A 65 -2.75 9.97 6.83
CA ILE A 65 -4.01 9.42 6.31
C ILE A 65 -5.04 9.42 7.43
N LYS A 66 -6.13 10.16 7.26
CA LYS A 66 -7.26 10.26 8.21
C LYS A 66 -8.53 9.63 7.64
N SER A 67 -8.72 9.68 6.33
CA SER A 67 -9.85 9.08 5.62
C SER A 67 -9.47 8.56 4.24
N PHE A 68 -10.42 7.92 3.55
CA PHE A 68 -10.22 7.43 2.19
C PHE A 68 -9.90 8.56 1.19
N ASP A 69 -10.54 9.72 1.35
CA ASP A 69 -10.39 10.87 0.44
C ASP A 69 -8.96 11.42 0.41
N ASP A 70 -8.21 11.22 1.51
CA ASP A 70 -6.81 11.64 1.61
C ASP A 70 -5.87 10.86 0.66
N LEU A 71 -6.28 9.67 0.18
CA LEU A 71 -5.42 8.80 -0.61
C LEU A 71 -5.18 9.30 -2.04
N ASN A 72 -6.01 10.24 -2.54
CA ASN A 72 -6.02 10.66 -3.95
C ASN A 72 -5.96 9.46 -4.91
N LEU A 73 -6.81 8.46 -4.64
CA LEU A 73 -6.79 7.16 -5.31
C LEU A 73 -7.56 7.23 -6.63
N ARG A 74 -6.94 6.74 -7.72
CA ARG A 74 -7.60 6.53 -9.02
C ARG A 74 -7.79 5.05 -9.28
N MET A 75 -9.04 4.66 -9.49
CA MET A 75 -9.41 3.29 -9.79
C MET A 75 -9.76 3.14 -11.27
N HIS A 76 -9.24 2.11 -11.91
CA HIS A 76 -9.49 1.82 -13.32
C HIS A 76 -9.86 0.34 -13.51
N VAL A 77 -10.91 0.09 -14.28
CA VAL A 77 -11.27 -1.26 -14.75
C VAL A 77 -10.84 -1.35 -16.20
N ASN A 78 -9.67 -1.96 -16.42
CA ASN A 78 -9.05 -2.09 -17.74
C ASN A 78 -9.34 -3.48 -18.31
N LEU A 79 -10.62 -3.77 -18.55
CA LEU A 79 -11.09 -5.06 -19.05
C LEU A 79 -11.72 -4.91 -20.43
N GLY A 80 -11.59 -5.95 -21.24
CA GLY A 80 -12.35 -6.10 -22.48
C GLY A 80 -13.83 -6.35 -22.19
N GLY A 81 -14.67 -6.23 -23.22
CA GLY A 81 -16.13 -6.37 -23.07
C GLY A 81 -16.55 -7.72 -22.47
N VAL A 82 -15.89 -8.81 -22.87
CA VAL A 82 -16.19 -10.17 -22.38
C VAL A 82 -15.86 -10.32 -20.89
N SER A 83 -14.67 -9.90 -20.46
CA SER A 83 -14.26 -9.99 -19.04
C SER A 83 -15.06 -9.04 -18.16
N THR A 84 -15.42 -7.86 -18.67
CA THR A 84 -16.32 -6.91 -17.98
C THR A 84 -17.69 -7.53 -17.74
N GLN A 85 -18.25 -8.21 -18.74
CA GLN A 85 -19.51 -8.93 -18.60
C GLN A 85 -19.41 -10.04 -17.54
N LYS A 86 -18.37 -10.88 -17.62
CA LYS A 86 -18.13 -11.95 -16.63
C LYS A 86 -17.99 -11.41 -15.21
N LEU A 87 -17.31 -10.28 -15.02
CA LEU A 87 -17.19 -9.64 -13.72
C LEU A 87 -18.55 -9.17 -13.19
N THR A 88 -19.37 -8.57 -14.06
CA THR A 88 -20.71 -8.11 -13.71
C THR A 88 -21.62 -9.29 -13.31
N GLU A 89 -21.59 -10.38 -14.08
CA GLU A 89 -22.30 -11.63 -13.78
C GLU A 89 -21.81 -12.22 -12.43
N ALA A 90 -20.49 -12.28 -12.22
CA ALA A 90 -19.93 -12.77 -10.97
C ALA A 90 -20.35 -11.94 -9.75
N PHE A 91 -20.43 -10.60 -9.88
CA PHE A 91 -20.96 -9.75 -8.80
C PHE A 91 -22.43 -10.00 -8.51
N ALA A 92 -23.27 -10.18 -9.55
CA ALA A 92 -24.68 -10.50 -9.36
C ALA A 92 -24.87 -11.86 -8.66
N ASP A 93 -24.10 -12.87 -9.05
CA ASP A 93 -24.18 -14.22 -8.49
C ASP A 93 -23.63 -14.34 -7.06
N SER A 94 -22.74 -13.42 -6.64
CA SER A 94 -22.10 -13.43 -5.32
C SER A 94 -23.01 -12.96 -4.17
N GLY A 95 -24.25 -12.58 -4.49
CA GLY A 95 -25.28 -12.20 -3.52
C GLY A 95 -25.24 -10.72 -3.11
N PRO A 96 -26.01 -10.35 -2.07
CA PRO A 96 -26.37 -8.95 -1.77
C PRO A 96 -25.19 -8.03 -1.43
N SER A 97 -24.02 -8.61 -1.08
CA SER A 97 -22.82 -7.83 -0.78
C SER A 97 -22.16 -7.22 -2.03
N PHE A 98 -22.44 -7.79 -3.21
CA PHE A 98 -21.81 -7.41 -4.48
C PHE A 98 -22.82 -7.00 -5.55
N GLU A 99 -24.06 -7.49 -5.46
CA GLU A 99 -25.11 -7.19 -6.44
C GLU A 99 -25.30 -5.68 -6.65
N GLY A 100 -25.22 -5.25 -7.91
CA GLY A 100 -25.38 -3.84 -8.30
C GLY A 100 -24.22 -2.91 -7.93
N ARG A 101 -23.14 -3.42 -7.33
CA ARG A 101 -21.98 -2.63 -6.90
C ARG A 101 -20.85 -2.66 -7.91
N THR A 102 -20.09 -1.58 -7.93
CA THR A 102 -18.87 -1.43 -8.73
C THR A 102 -17.65 -1.92 -7.96
N PHE A 103 -16.59 -2.25 -8.71
CA PHE A 103 -15.29 -2.60 -8.12
C PHE A 103 -14.74 -1.48 -7.21
N GLU A 104 -14.95 -0.21 -7.59
CA GLU A 104 -14.53 0.93 -6.77
C GLU A 104 -15.23 0.95 -5.41
N GLU A 105 -16.55 0.75 -5.38
CA GLU A 105 -17.32 0.74 -4.12
C GLU A 105 -16.90 -0.40 -3.20
N ILE A 106 -16.61 -1.57 -3.76
CA ILE A 106 -16.15 -2.75 -2.99
C ILE A 106 -14.75 -2.49 -2.43
N PHE A 107 -13.84 -1.96 -3.24
CA PHE A 107 -12.47 -1.71 -2.80
C PHE A 107 -12.40 -0.57 -1.77
N ARG A 108 -13.23 0.48 -1.93
CA ARG A 108 -13.39 1.54 -0.94
C ARG A 108 -13.87 0.97 0.39
N GLU A 109 -14.94 0.18 0.37
CA GLU A 109 -15.44 -0.48 1.58
C GLU A 109 -14.36 -1.35 2.25
N PHE A 110 -13.61 -2.11 1.45
CA PHE A 110 -12.50 -2.91 1.97
C PHE A 110 -11.49 -2.05 2.74
N LEU A 111 -11.10 -0.88 2.22
CA LEU A 111 -10.12 0.01 2.85
C LEU A 111 -10.66 0.70 4.11
N GLU A 112 -11.95 1.00 4.15
CA GLU A 112 -12.61 1.65 5.29
C GLU A 112 -12.99 0.69 6.42
N THR A 113 -13.04 -0.62 6.13
CA THR A 113 -13.37 -1.64 7.13
C THR A 113 -12.21 -1.88 8.10
N THR A 114 -12.52 -2.03 9.39
CA THR A 114 -11.54 -2.32 10.45
C THR A 114 -11.37 -3.82 10.72
N GLY A 115 -10.25 -4.19 11.37
CA GLY A 115 -9.99 -5.54 11.83
C GLY A 115 -9.57 -6.50 10.71
N THR A 116 -9.58 -7.80 11.01
CA THR A 116 -9.25 -8.88 10.07
C THR A 116 -10.52 -9.65 9.69
N PRO A 117 -10.77 -9.90 8.38
CA PRO A 117 -11.92 -10.71 7.96
C PRO A 117 -11.82 -12.17 8.43
N CYS A 118 -10.60 -12.69 8.51
CA CYS A 118 -10.31 -14.07 8.92
C CYS A 118 -9.17 -14.09 9.96
N PRO A 119 -9.45 -13.82 11.25
CA PRO A 119 -8.44 -13.84 12.30
C PRO A 119 -7.58 -15.11 12.38
N GLN A 120 -8.18 -16.30 12.33
CA GLN A 120 -7.47 -17.57 12.50
C GLN A 120 -6.56 -17.87 11.31
N LEU A 121 -7.06 -17.65 10.09
CA LEU A 121 -6.24 -17.76 8.88
C LEU A 121 -5.10 -16.76 8.88
N LEU A 122 -5.35 -15.50 9.25
CA LEU A 122 -4.29 -14.48 9.33
C LEU A 122 -3.22 -14.85 10.37
N GLU A 123 -3.64 -15.31 11.55
CA GLU A 123 -2.74 -15.76 12.62
C GLU A 123 -1.84 -16.91 12.15
N SER A 124 -2.38 -17.85 11.36
CA SER A 124 -1.62 -18.99 10.84
C SER A 124 -0.50 -18.63 9.86
N ILE A 125 -0.57 -17.44 9.26
CA ILE A 125 0.40 -16.95 8.27
C ILE A 125 1.16 -15.71 8.74
N LYS A 126 0.92 -15.21 9.96
CA LYS A 126 1.42 -13.91 10.41
C LYS A 126 2.93 -13.77 10.40
N GLU A 127 3.64 -14.87 10.65
CA GLU A 127 5.10 -14.91 10.74
C GLU A 127 5.79 -14.60 9.41
N ARG A 128 5.06 -14.67 8.29
CA ARG A 128 5.61 -14.36 6.97
C ARG A 128 5.62 -12.87 6.65
N PHE A 129 4.84 -12.06 7.38
CA PHE A 129 4.71 -10.63 7.10
C PHE A 129 5.87 -9.84 7.72
N SER A 130 6.15 -8.68 7.13
CA SER A 130 7.18 -7.78 7.67
C SER A 130 6.87 -7.39 9.12
N SER A 131 7.87 -7.49 10.00
CA SER A 131 7.78 -7.03 11.38
C SER A 131 7.62 -5.51 11.51
N LYS A 132 7.74 -4.76 10.41
CA LYS A 132 7.46 -3.32 10.40
C LYS A 132 5.97 -3.02 10.41
N VAL A 133 5.14 -3.95 9.91
CA VAL A 133 3.68 -3.79 9.98
C VAL A 133 3.24 -4.15 11.39
N ASP A 134 2.79 -3.14 12.13
CA ASP A 134 2.21 -3.34 13.44
C ASP A 134 0.79 -3.92 13.30
N LEU A 135 0.67 -5.25 13.39
CA LEU A 135 -0.62 -5.94 13.31
C LEU A 135 -1.52 -5.66 14.53
N ASP A 136 -0.99 -5.13 15.62
CA ASP A 136 -1.83 -4.73 16.76
C ASP A 136 -2.70 -3.50 16.39
N ASP A 137 -2.27 -2.68 15.41
CA ASP A 137 -3.03 -1.56 14.86
C ASP A 137 -4.09 -1.99 13.82
N ILE A 138 -4.31 -3.28 13.57
CA ILE A 138 -5.24 -3.77 12.52
C ILE A 138 -6.69 -3.33 12.73
N ALA A 139 -7.07 -3.01 13.97
CA ALA A 139 -8.38 -2.50 14.32
C ALA A 139 -8.54 -1.00 14.01
N SER A 140 -7.47 -0.30 13.64
CA SER A 140 -7.50 1.12 13.32
C SER A 140 -8.25 1.38 12.00
N PRO A 141 -9.11 2.42 11.95
CA PRO A 141 -9.90 2.76 10.76
C PRO A 141 -9.04 3.17 9.55
N THR A 142 -7.77 3.53 9.79
CA THR A 142 -6.83 3.93 8.73
C THR A 142 -5.83 2.85 8.38
N PHE A 143 -5.86 1.69 9.06
CA PHE A 143 -4.85 0.65 8.93
C PHE A 143 -4.72 0.16 7.48
N ARG A 144 -5.81 -0.23 6.85
CA ARG A 144 -5.80 -0.76 5.47
C ARG A 144 -5.44 0.30 4.45
N MET A 145 -5.81 1.56 4.69
CA MET A 145 -5.42 2.69 3.85
C MET A 145 -3.91 2.96 3.92
N LYS A 146 -3.34 2.98 5.13
CA LYS A 146 -1.88 3.06 5.35
C LYS A 146 -1.18 1.87 4.71
N LEU A 147 -1.73 0.67 4.85
CA LEU A 147 -1.17 -0.54 4.29
C LEU A 147 -1.17 -0.52 2.75
N LEU A 148 -2.27 -0.08 2.12
CA LEU A 148 -2.30 0.16 0.68
C LEU A 148 -1.20 1.15 0.29
N CYS A 149 -1.15 2.32 0.93
CA CYS A 149 -0.16 3.34 0.65
C CYS A 149 1.27 2.79 0.78
N TRP A 150 1.52 2.02 1.84
CA TRP A 150 2.81 1.40 2.07
C TRP A 150 3.20 0.40 0.99
N SER A 151 2.27 -0.48 0.61
CA SER A 151 2.50 -1.44 -0.47
C SER A 151 2.82 -0.71 -1.79
N VAL A 152 2.08 0.32 -2.18
CA VAL A 152 2.30 0.95 -3.49
C VAL A 152 3.27 2.14 -3.49
N THR A 153 3.76 2.62 -2.34
CA THR A 153 4.72 3.75 -2.31
C THR A 153 5.99 3.47 -1.52
N GLY A 154 6.02 2.38 -0.74
CA GLY A 154 7.07 2.11 0.22
C GLY A 154 6.95 2.90 1.53
N ALA A 155 5.91 3.73 1.71
CA ALA A 155 5.67 4.49 2.93
C ALA A 155 4.18 4.49 3.35
N PRO A 156 3.87 4.38 4.66
CA PRO A 156 2.49 4.36 5.16
C PRO A 156 1.91 5.78 5.34
N ARG A 157 2.13 6.68 4.37
CA ARG A 157 1.76 8.11 4.45
C ARG A 157 1.50 8.70 3.07
N ILE A 158 0.69 9.76 3.01
CA ILE A 158 0.36 10.47 1.77
C ILE A 158 1.63 11.08 1.18
N MET A 159 1.77 10.94 -0.15
CA MET A 159 2.84 11.55 -0.93
C MET A 159 2.22 12.66 -1.77
N HIS A 160 2.25 13.91 -1.28
CA HIS A 160 1.60 15.06 -1.93
C HIS A 160 2.16 15.38 -3.31
N GLU A 161 3.43 15.10 -3.54
CA GLU A 161 4.07 15.29 -4.84
C GLU A 161 3.97 14.03 -5.69
N GLY A 162 3.78 14.17 -7.01
CA GLY A 162 3.84 13.09 -7.99
C GLY A 162 2.49 12.55 -8.47
N GLU A 163 2.51 11.38 -9.09
CA GLU A 163 1.29 10.74 -9.60
C GLU A 163 0.37 10.26 -8.47
N PRO A 164 -0.97 10.26 -8.67
CA PRO A 164 -1.91 9.68 -7.72
C PRO A 164 -1.69 8.16 -7.56
N LEU A 165 -2.19 7.60 -6.46
CA LEU A 165 -2.24 6.16 -6.30
C LEU A 165 -3.15 5.57 -7.38
N ARG A 166 -2.75 4.45 -8.00
CA ARG A 166 -3.55 3.78 -9.04
C ARG A 166 -3.88 2.36 -8.63
N VAL A 167 -5.15 2.00 -8.62
CA VAL A 167 -5.60 0.61 -8.48
C VAL A 167 -6.29 0.20 -9.77
N GLN A 168 -5.81 -0.86 -10.39
CA GLN A 168 -6.24 -1.28 -11.71
C GLN A 168 -6.69 -2.73 -11.68
N LEU A 169 -7.92 -2.99 -12.10
CA LEU A 169 -8.36 -4.34 -12.43
C LEU A 169 -7.97 -4.62 -13.88
N VAL A 170 -7.23 -5.69 -14.12
CA VAL A 170 -6.59 -5.95 -15.42
C VAL A 170 -6.83 -7.36 -15.93
N GLU A 171 -6.73 -7.51 -17.25
CA GLU A 171 -6.74 -8.80 -17.95
C GLU A 171 -5.47 -9.61 -17.70
N ASP A 172 -5.56 -10.91 -17.96
CA ASP A 172 -4.44 -11.82 -17.76
C ASP A 172 -3.28 -11.60 -18.73
N ASP A 173 -3.53 -10.93 -19.85
CA ASP A 173 -2.55 -10.58 -20.87
C ASP A 173 -1.90 -9.20 -20.66
N ASP A 174 -2.23 -8.49 -19.57
CA ASP A 174 -1.65 -7.18 -19.25
C ASP A 174 -0.10 -7.24 -19.22
N SER A 175 0.52 -6.47 -20.12
CA SER A 175 1.97 -6.47 -20.32
C SER A 175 2.74 -5.87 -19.15
N PHE A 176 2.08 -5.08 -18.31
CA PHE A 176 2.65 -4.44 -17.13
C PHE A 176 2.42 -5.25 -15.86
N TYR A 177 1.75 -6.41 -15.91
CA TYR A 177 1.46 -7.22 -14.74
C TYR A 177 2.74 -7.78 -14.08
N ILE A 178 3.68 -8.27 -14.89
CA ILE A 178 4.98 -8.77 -14.43
C ILE A 178 6.10 -7.77 -14.77
N PRO A 179 7.24 -7.82 -14.06
CA PRO A 179 8.41 -7.02 -14.40
C PRO A 179 8.90 -7.30 -15.84
N ALA A 180 9.47 -6.28 -16.48
CA ALA A 180 10.09 -6.44 -17.78
C ALA A 180 11.23 -7.47 -17.71
N GLY A 181 11.26 -8.41 -18.66
CA GLY A 181 12.25 -9.49 -18.70
C GLY A 181 11.85 -10.77 -17.97
N MET A 182 10.72 -10.79 -17.24
CA MET A 182 10.16 -12.02 -16.70
C MET A 182 9.41 -12.80 -17.79
N GLN A 183 9.56 -14.13 -17.82
CA GLN A 183 8.89 -15.00 -18.80
C GLN A 183 7.36 -14.97 -18.65
N ALA A 184 6.65 -14.96 -19.79
CA ALA A 184 5.19 -14.91 -19.83
C ALA A 184 4.51 -16.09 -19.10
N ASP A 185 5.14 -17.25 -19.05
CA ASP A 185 4.62 -18.43 -18.33
C ASP A 185 4.48 -18.18 -16.82
N ARG A 186 5.37 -17.35 -16.25
CA ARG A 186 5.25 -16.95 -14.84
C ARG A 186 4.05 -16.04 -14.60
N ARG A 187 3.61 -15.26 -15.61
CA ARG A 187 2.43 -14.40 -15.46
C ARG A 187 1.19 -15.22 -15.12
N HIS A 188 0.92 -16.27 -15.89
CA HIS A 188 -0.22 -17.16 -15.66
C HIS A 188 -0.15 -17.82 -14.29
N GLN A 189 1.04 -18.21 -13.85
CA GLN A 189 1.23 -18.78 -12.50
C GLN A 189 0.87 -17.76 -11.41
N TYR A 190 1.41 -16.55 -11.47
CA TYR A 190 1.12 -15.48 -10.49
C TYR A 190 -0.38 -15.15 -10.45
N ILE A 191 -1.00 -15.03 -11.62
CA ILE A 191 -2.45 -14.77 -11.74
C ILE A 191 -3.26 -15.91 -11.14
N SER A 192 -2.92 -17.17 -11.45
CA SER A 192 -3.66 -18.33 -10.94
C SER A 192 -3.56 -18.50 -9.42
N LEU A 193 -2.49 -18.00 -8.82
CA LEU A 193 -2.28 -17.91 -7.36
C LEU A 193 -2.90 -16.66 -6.74
N GLY A 194 -3.43 -15.74 -7.55
CA GLY A 194 -4.03 -14.49 -7.10
C GLY A 194 -3.01 -13.47 -6.62
N THR A 195 -1.75 -13.56 -7.05
CA THR A 195 -0.70 -12.62 -6.66
C THR A 195 -0.89 -11.29 -7.37
N CYS A 196 -1.22 -10.24 -6.63
CA CYS A 196 -1.33 -8.87 -7.15
C CYS A 196 0.04 -8.29 -7.52
N SER A 197 0.06 -7.38 -8.48
CA SER A 197 1.29 -6.70 -8.92
C SER A 197 1.36 -5.28 -8.36
N PHE A 198 2.33 -5.05 -7.48
CA PHE A 198 2.58 -3.77 -6.83
C PHE A 198 3.82 -3.11 -7.41
N LYS A 199 3.74 -1.83 -7.78
CA LYS A 199 4.85 -1.05 -8.32
C LYS A 199 4.98 0.27 -7.58
N THR A 200 6.02 0.36 -6.75
CA THR A 200 6.31 1.56 -5.94
C THR A 200 6.70 2.76 -6.78
N CYS A 201 7.53 2.56 -7.80
CA CYS A 201 7.98 3.62 -8.71
C CYS A 201 6.83 4.33 -9.45
N THR A 202 5.73 3.62 -9.70
CA THR A 202 4.56 4.14 -10.44
C THR A 202 3.30 4.20 -9.58
N ARG A 203 3.43 4.00 -8.27
CA ARG A 203 2.35 4.06 -7.29
C ARG A 203 1.12 3.26 -7.68
N SER A 204 1.33 2.05 -8.18
CA SER A 204 0.25 1.26 -8.77
C SER A 204 0.11 -0.14 -8.20
N LEU A 205 -1.13 -0.55 -8.03
CA LEU A 205 -1.59 -1.91 -7.74
C LEU A 205 -2.40 -2.41 -8.93
N ARG A 206 -1.99 -3.55 -9.50
CA ARG A 206 -2.74 -4.30 -10.52
C ARG A 206 -3.30 -5.58 -9.91
N ILE A 207 -4.60 -5.75 -10.08
CA ILE A 207 -5.39 -6.85 -9.54
C ILE A 207 -5.85 -7.70 -10.72
N PRO A 208 -5.62 -9.02 -10.71
CA PRO A 208 -6.01 -9.90 -11.81
C PRO A 208 -7.52 -10.15 -11.76
N ALA A 209 -8.24 -9.73 -12.80
CA ALA A 209 -9.70 -9.87 -12.86
C ALA A 209 -10.15 -11.32 -12.82
N SER A 210 -9.43 -12.21 -13.51
CA SER A 210 -9.74 -13.64 -13.56
C SER A 210 -9.76 -14.28 -12.17
N TYR A 211 -8.80 -13.93 -11.30
CA TYR A 211 -8.75 -14.46 -9.94
C TYR A 211 -9.85 -13.88 -9.06
N LEU A 212 -10.13 -12.58 -9.18
CA LEU A 212 -11.27 -11.97 -8.48
C LEU A 212 -12.58 -12.66 -8.88
N ILE A 213 -12.83 -12.85 -10.17
CA ILE A 213 -14.00 -13.58 -10.69
C ILE A 213 -14.05 -15.01 -10.13
N LYS A 214 -12.92 -15.70 -10.05
CA LYS A 214 -12.82 -17.03 -9.44
C LYS A 214 -13.23 -17.01 -7.97
N LEU A 215 -12.79 -16.02 -7.19
CA LEU A 215 -13.20 -15.88 -5.78
C LEU A 215 -14.70 -15.64 -5.65
N LEU A 216 -15.27 -14.82 -6.54
CA LEU A 216 -16.70 -14.50 -6.54
C LEU A 216 -17.57 -15.73 -6.85
N HIS A 217 -17.16 -16.58 -7.79
CA HIS A 217 -17.88 -17.82 -8.13
C HIS A 217 -17.62 -18.99 -7.18
N THR A 218 -16.69 -18.86 -6.23
CA THR A 218 -16.39 -19.95 -5.29
C THR A 218 -17.55 -20.16 -4.33
N SER A 219 -17.91 -21.42 -4.07
CA SER A 219 -18.91 -21.75 -3.07
C SER A 219 -18.26 -21.81 -1.69
N TYR A 220 -18.81 -21.05 -0.74
CA TYR A 220 -18.25 -20.89 0.59
C TYR A 220 -19.11 -21.61 1.62
N ASP A 221 -18.47 -22.28 2.57
CA ASP A 221 -19.15 -22.87 3.73
C ASP A 221 -19.46 -21.77 4.75
N PRO A 222 -20.74 -21.48 5.05
CA PRO A 222 -21.14 -20.45 6.00
C PRO A 222 -20.62 -20.68 7.43
N LEU A 223 -20.22 -21.91 7.76
CA LEU A 223 -19.66 -22.27 9.06
C LEU A 223 -18.14 -22.09 9.13
N SER A 224 -17.48 -21.93 7.98
CA SER A 224 -16.04 -21.66 7.92
C SER A 224 -15.75 -20.18 8.16
N GLU A 225 -14.50 -19.86 8.47
CA GLU A 225 -14.07 -18.46 8.61
C GLU A 225 -14.21 -17.68 7.29
N LEU A 226 -13.94 -18.33 6.15
CA LEU A 226 -14.22 -17.83 4.81
C LEU A 226 -15.69 -18.08 4.44
N SER A 227 -16.60 -17.50 5.22
CA SER A 227 -18.04 -17.77 5.14
C SER A 227 -18.76 -17.23 3.91
N SER A 228 -18.12 -16.31 3.17
CA SER A 228 -18.71 -15.65 2.01
C SER A 228 -17.66 -15.11 1.04
N ALA A 229 -18.08 -14.84 -0.20
CA ALA A 229 -17.25 -14.18 -1.21
C ALA A 229 -16.69 -12.85 -0.70
N LYS A 230 -17.45 -12.10 0.10
CA LYS A 230 -17.02 -10.82 0.67
C LYS A 230 -15.83 -11.00 1.60
N VAL A 231 -15.96 -11.93 2.55
CA VAL A 231 -14.91 -12.24 3.51
C VAL A 231 -13.67 -12.76 2.79
N ALA A 232 -13.84 -13.62 1.79
CA ALA A 232 -12.74 -14.16 1.00
C ALA A 232 -11.99 -13.09 0.19
N VAL A 233 -12.71 -12.21 -0.52
CA VAL A 233 -12.11 -11.09 -1.27
C VAL A 233 -11.39 -10.14 -0.32
N HIS A 234 -12.01 -9.76 0.80
CA HIS A 234 -11.37 -8.87 1.78
C HIS A 234 -10.12 -9.50 2.41
N HIS A 235 -10.19 -10.78 2.78
CA HIS A 235 -9.04 -11.49 3.36
C HIS A 235 -7.90 -11.59 2.34
N TRP A 236 -8.21 -11.95 1.09
CA TRP A 236 -7.23 -12.02 0.02
C TRP A 236 -6.56 -10.66 -0.22
N LEU A 237 -7.33 -9.57 -0.37
CA LEU A 237 -6.77 -8.23 -0.58
C LEU A 237 -5.86 -7.80 0.59
N LEU A 238 -6.29 -8.03 1.83
CA LEU A 238 -5.49 -7.74 3.03
C LEU A 238 -4.15 -8.47 2.99
N VAL A 239 -4.20 -9.78 2.73
CA VAL A 239 -3.03 -10.63 2.62
C VAL A 239 -2.07 -10.16 1.52
N GLN A 240 -2.58 -9.84 0.34
CA GLN A 240 -1.77 -9.35 -0.77
C GLN A 240 -1.04 -8.05 -0.43
N MET A 241 -1.71 -7.12 0.27
CA MET A 241 -1.07 -5.87 0.69
C MET A 241 -0.05 -6.08 1.80
N LEU A 242 -0.30 -6.99 2.75
CA LEU A 242 0.65 -7.35 3.80
C LEU A 242 1.93 -7.98 3.22
N ASP A 243 1.80 -8.93 2.29
CA ASP A 243 2.95 -9.56 1.63
C ASP A 243 3.76 -8.56 0.80
N ALA A 244 3.09 -7.55 0.23
CA ALA A 244 3.74 -6.54 -0.59
C ALA A 244 4.67 -5.62 0.22
N VAL A 245 4.38 -5.39 1.51
CA VAL A 245 5.27 -4.58 2.37
C VAL A 245 6.62 -5.30 2.52
N GLU A 246 7.69 -4.65 2.06
CA GLU A 246 9.07 -5.15 1.98
C GLU A 246 9.41 -6.19 0.91
N SER A 247 8.46 -6.63 0.08
CA SER A 247 8.80 -7.46 -1.08
C SER A 247 9.66 -6.72 -2.14
N TYR A 248 9.94 -5.42 -1.94
CA TYR A 248 10.78 -4.58 -2.80
C TYR A 248 12.28 -4.69 -2.55
N THR A 249 12.74 -5.43 -1.53
CA THR A 249 14.16 -5.42 -1.12
C THR A 249 15.15 -6.25 -1.95
N MET A 250 14.79 -6.75 -3.13
CA MET A 250 15.76 -7.43 -4.02
C MET A 250 15.48 -7.14 -5.50
N ALA A 251 16.03 -6.03 -6.00
CA ALA A 251 16.40 -5.86 -7.40
C ALA A 251 17.68 -5.02 -7.48
#